data_AF-A0A251PJU2-F1
#
_entry.id   AF-A0A251PJU2-F1
#
_cell.length_a   1.000
_cell.length_b   1.000
_cell.length_c   1.000
_cell.angle_alpha   90.00
_cell.angle_beta   90.00
_cell.angle_gamma   90.00
#
_symmetry.space_group_name_H-M   'P 1'
#
loop_
_entity.id
_entity.type
_entity.pdbx_description
1 polymer ?
#
loop_
_entity_poly.entity_id
_entity_poly.type
_entity_poly.pdbx_seq_one_letter_code
_entity_poly.pdbx_strand_id
1 'polypeptide(L)'
;MAKLALPGPVISLLLLFFFSGGSGPPLPQEKEDTWCVPKPGTPDSALQNIINFTCGILKECSAIQEHGSCYFPNTLINHAPFAMNLSYKTDGCYNCDFNCVGLMVVTNPS
;
A
#
# COMPACT_ATOMS: atom_id res chain seq x y z
N MET A 1 41.56 28.24 15.73
CA MET A 1 41.04 28.10 14.34
C MET A 1 42.10 27.34 13.53
N ALA A 2 42.17 26.02 13.71
CA ALA A 2 43.15 25.20 13.00
C ALA A 2 42.54 24.75 11.67
N LYS A 3 43.09 25.27 10.56
CA LYS A 3 42.67 24.93 9.20
C LYS A 3 43.32 23.59 8.85
N LEU A 4 42.52 22.51 8.90
CA LEU A 4 42.96 21.17 8.50
C LEU A 4 43.16 21.15 6.98
N ALA A 5 44.40 21.36 6.53
CA ALA A 5 44.80 21.17 5.14
C ALA A 5 45.27 19.73 4.96
N LEU A 6 44.40 18.88 4.40
CA LEU A 6 44.75 17.52 4.00
C LEU A 6 45.29 17.51 2.55
N PRO A 7 46.35 16.76 2.25
CA PRO A 7 46.94 16.69 0.92
C PRO A 7 46.03 15.98 -0.08
N GLY A 8 45.95 16.52 -1.30
CA GLY A 8 44.98 16.18 -2.34
C GLY A 8 44.80 14.70 -2.74
N PRO A 9 45.79 13.79 -2.71
CA PRO A 9 45.56 12.43 -3.20
C PRO A 9 44.77 11.55 -2.23
N VAL A 10 44.65 11.93 -0.95
CA VAL A 10 43.94 11.14 0.07
C VAL A 10 42.41 11.17 -0.15
N ILE A 11 41.91 12.27 -0.73
CA ILE A 11 40.49 12.41 -1.11
C ILE A 11 40.13 11.48 -2.28
N SER A 12 41.08 11.22 -3.20
CA SER A 12 40.85 10.35 -4.37
C SER A 12 40.81 8.86 -4.01
N LEU A 13 41.49 8.44 -2.94
CA LEU A 13 41.48 7.03 -2.51
C LEU A 13 40.21 6.67 -1.72
N LEU A 14 39.66 7.63 -0.96
CA LEU A 14 38.40 7.46 -0.24
C LEU A 14 37.18 7.32 -1.17
N LEU A 15 37.20 7.94 -2.35
CA LEU A 15 36.11 7.83 -3.33
C LEU A 15 36.04 6.44 -4.00
N LEU A 16 37.14 5.69 -4.09
CA LEU A 16 37.14 4.35 -4.69
C LEU A 16 36.57 3.27 -3.74
N PHE A 17 36.57 3.51 -2.43
CA PHE A 17 35.99 2.58 -1.46
C PHE A 17 34.46 2.70 -1.31
N PHE A 18 33.83 3.80 -1.75
CA PHE A 18 32.36 3.95 -1.71
C PHE A 18 31.64 3.35 -2.93
N PHE A 19 32.34 3.03 -4.02
CA PHE A 19 31.73 2.45 -5.23
C PHE A 19 31.61 0.91 -5.22
N SER A 20 32.03 0.23 -4.15
CA SER A 20 31.83 -1.24 -4.02
C SER A 20 30.56 -1.63 -3.24
N GLY A 21 29.69 -0.66 -2.91
CA GLY A 21 28.34 -0.94 -2.45
C GLY A 21 27.50 -1.45 -3.61
N GLY A 22 27.61 -2.75 -3.89
CA GLY A 22 26.99 -3.40 -5.04
C GLY A 22 25.49 -3.11 -5.16
N SER A 23 25.15 -2.29 -6.15
CA SER A 23 23.86 -2.33 -6.81
C SER A 23 23.84 -3.59 -7.69
N GLY A 24 23.59 -4.75 -7.07
CA GLY A 24 23.07 -5.88 -7.84
C GLY A 24 21.78 -5.43 -8.54
N PRO A 25 21.43 -5.99 -9.71
CA PRO A 25 20.11 -5.77 -10.27
C PRO A 25 19.08 -6.08 -9.17
N PRO A 26 18.01 -5.28 -9.02
CA PRO A 26 16.94 -5.62 -8.09
C PRO A 26 16.59 -7.09 -8.32
N LEU A 27 16.72 -7.92 -7.28
CA LEU A 27 16.13 -9.26 -7.32
C LEU A 27 14.67 -9.06 -7.73
N PRO A 28 14.08 -9.95 -8.54
CA PRO A 28 12.64 -9.94 -8.75
C PRO A 28 12.00 -9.95 -7.37
N GLN A 29 11.53 -8.79 -6.93
CA GLN A 29 10.65 -8.71 -5.79
C GLN A 29 9.40 -9.36 -6.35
N GLU A 30 9.23 -10.66 -6.11
CA GLU A 30 7.91 -11.26 -6.19
C GLU A 30 7.08 -10.42 -5.22
N LYS A 31 6.38 -9.44 -5.80
CA LYS A 31 5.34 -8.73 -5.10
C LYS A 31 4.29 -9.79 -4.94
N GLU A 32 4.35 -10.53 -3.83
CA GLU A 32 3.21 -11.32 -3.39
C GLU A 32 2.02 -10.37 -3.51
N ASP A 33 1.04 -10.74 -4.33
CA ASP A 33 -0.16 -9.94 -4.44
C ASP A 33 -0.77 -9.91 -3.05
N THR A 34 -0.66 -8.78 -2.38
CA THR A 34 -1.25 -8.55 -1.07
C THR A 34 -2.53 -7.76 -1.26
N TRP A 35 -3.59 -8.19 -0.58
CA TRP A 35 -4.88 -7.51 -0.56
C TRP A 35 -5.16 -6.94 0.82
N CYS A 36 -5.88 -5.83 0.85
CA CYS A 36 -6.36 -5.22 2.08
C CYS A 36 -7.84 -5.53 2.28
N VAL A 37 -8.20 -6.15 3.40
CA VAL A 37 -9.58 -6.55 3.71
C VAL A 37 -10.00 -6.13 5.13
N PRO A 38 -11.31 -6.03 5.41
CA PRO A 38 -11.79 -5.78 6.76
C PRO A 38 -11.51 -6.97 7.70
N LYS A 39 -11.26 -6.68 8.97
CA LYS A 39 -11.14 -7.69 10.02
C LYS A 39 -12.47 -8.43 10.22
N PRO A 40 -12.44 -9.74 10.49
CA PRO A 40 -13.63 -10.45 10.93
C PRO A 40 -14.26 -9.75 12.14
N GLY A 41 -15.58 -9.58 12.14
CA GLY A 41 -16.29 -8.89 13.22
C GLY A 41 -16.19 -7.36 13.20
N THR A 42 -15.66 -6.76 12.13
CA THR A 42 -15.73 -5.31 11.92
C THR A 42 -17.21 -4.87 11.92
N PRO A 43 -17.61 -3.88 12.74
CA PRO A 43 -18.99 -3.41 12.79
C PRO A 43 -19.46 -2.84 11.45
N ASP A 44 -20.74 -3.03 11.11
CA ASP A 44 -21.35 -2.50 9.88
C ASP A 44 -21.16 -0.99 9.71
N SER A 45 -21.20 -0.23 10.81
CA SER A 45 -20.95 1.22 10.79
C SER A 45 -19.53 1.56 10.31
N ALA A 46 -18.53 0.78 10.71
CA ALA A 46 -17.16 0.95 10.25
C ALA A 46 -17.02 0.54 8.77
N LEU A 47 -17.65 -0.57 8.35
CA LEU A 47 -17.66 -0.99 6.95
C LEU A 47 -18.29 0.08 6.03
N GLN A 48 -19.44 0.62 6.43
CA GLN A 48 -20.11 1.69 5.68
C GLN A 48 -19.25 2.95 5.60
N ASN A 49 -18.58 3.34 6.68
CA ASN A 49 -17.70 4.51 6.70
C ASN A 49 -16.53 4.34 5.73
N ILE A 50 -15.91 3.16 5.68
CA ILE A 50 -14.81 2.86 4.75
C ILE A 50 -15.27 2.93 3.30
N ILE A 51 -16.43 2.33 2.98
CA ILE A 51 -17.02 2.39 1.64
C ILE A 51 -17.27 3.86 1.25
N ASN A 52 -17.95 4.62 2.11
CA ASN A 52 -18.27 6.02 1.85
C ASN A 52 -17.01 6.89 1.67
N PHE A 53 -16.01 6.71 2.54
CA PHE A 53 -14.74 7.42 2.47
C PHE A 53 -14.01 7.13 1.16
N THR A 54 -13.85 5.84 0.83
CA THR A 54 -13.14 5.39 -0.37
C THR A 54 -13.84 5.91 -1.63
N CYS A 55 -15.16 5.72 -1.71
CA CYS A 55 -15.92 6.10 -2.90
C CYS A 55 -16.04 7.62 -3.06
N GLY A 56 -16.07 8.36 -1.95
CA GLY A 56 -16.07 9.82 -1.98
C GLY A 56 -14.75 10.40 -2.48
N ILE A 57 -13.61 9.79 -2.09
CA ILE A 57 -12.27 10.29 -2.45
C ILE A 57 -11.83 9.79 -3.82
N LEU A 58 -11.93 8.48 -4.07
CA LEU A 58 -11.35 7.85 -5.26
C LEU A 58 -12.29 7.89 -6.46
N LYS A 59 -13.61 8.02 -6.26
CA LYS A 59 -14.67 7.97 -7.30
C LYS A 59 -14.70 6.69 -8.17
N GLU A 60 -13.76 5.77 -8.01
CA GLU A 60 -13.65 4.51 -8.76
C GLU A 60 -14.44 3.33 -8.14
N CYS A 61 -15.57 3.62 -7.46
CA CYS A 61 -16.41 2.58 -6.85
C CYS A 61 -17.49 2.01 -7.78
N SER A 62 -17.46 2.32 -9.08
CA SER A 62 -18.50 1.94 -10.04
C SER A 62 -18.86 0.45 -10.03
N ALA A 63 -17.88 -0.43 -9.77
CA ALA A 63 -18.09 -1.87 -9.72
C ALA A 63 -19.01 -2.33 -8.57
N ILE A 64 -19.05 -1.63 -7.44
CA ILE A 64 -19.87 -1.98 -6.26
C ILE A 64 -21.10 -1.08 -6.09
N GLN A 65 -21.30 -0.10 -6.98
CA GLN A 65 -22.50 0.73 -7.01
C GLN A 65 -23.64 0.01 -7.74
N GLU A 66 -24.85 0.57 -7.65
CA GLU A 66 -26.01 0.06 -8.39
C GLU A 66 -25.67 -0.02 -9.90
N HIS A 67 -26.00 -1.15 -10.53
CA HIS A 67 -25.62 -1.51 -11.91
C HIS A 67 -24.14 -1.91 -12.12
N GLY A 68 -23.33 -1.92 -11.06
CA GLY A 68 -21.94 -2.39 -11.08
C GLY A 68 -21.82 -3.92 -11.20
N SER A 69 -20.70 -4.39 -11.75
CA SER A 69 -20.43 -5.82 -11.96
C SER A 69 -20.30 -6.63 -10.66
N CYS A 70 -19.94 -5.97 -9.56
CA CYS A 70 -19.72 -6.55 -8.23
C CYS A 70 -20.76 -6.02 -7.22
N TYR A 71 -21.92 -5.57 -7.69
CA TYR A 71 -22.98 -5.07 -6.81
C TYR A 71 -23.62 -6.17 -5.96
N PHE A 72 -23.78 -7.39 -6.51
CA PHE A 72 -24.38 -8.51 -5.79
C PHE A 72 -23.32 -9.49 -5.26
N PRO A 73 -23.41 -9.93 -3.98
CA PRO A 73 -24.48 -9.63 -3.02
C PRO A 73 -24.39 -8.20 -2.45
N ASN A 74 -25.51 -7.47 -2.41
CA ASN A 74 -25.56 -6.10 -1.93
C ASN A 74 -25.52 -6.07 -0.38
N THR A 75 -24.31 -6.19 0.15
CA THR A 75 -24.03 -6.23 1.60
C THR A 75 -22.69 -5.55 1.87
N LEU A 76 -22.56 -4.92 3.03
CA LEU A 76 -21.35 -4.19 3.40
C LEU A 76 -20.10 -5.07 3.43
N ILE A 77 -20.24 -6.31 3.91
CA ILE A 77 -19.12 -7.27 3.99
C ILE A 77 -18.57 -7.65 2.62
N ASN A 78 -19.39 -7.63 1.57
CA ASN A 78 -18.97 -7.97 0.20
C ASN A 78 -18.42 -6.74 -0.55
N HIS A 79 -18.88 -5.54 -0.22
CA HIS A 79 -18.41 -4.30 -0.86
C HIS A 79 -17.16 -3.72 -0.19
N ALA A 80 -16.99 -3.87 1.12
CA ALA A 80 -15.88 -3.29 1.86
C ALA A 80 -14.49 -3.80 1.44
N PRO A 81 -14.25 -5.11 1.18
CA PRO A 81 -12.98 -5.60 0.67
C PRO A 81 -12.58 -4.97 -0.66
N PHE A 82 -13.54 -4.76 -1.56
CA PHE A 82 -13.29 -4.08 -2.84
C PHE A 82 -12.83 -2.63 -2.60
N ALA A 83 -13.55 -1.88 -1.76
CA ALA A 83 -13.20 -0.49 -1.43
C ALA A 83 -11.82 -0.39 -0.76
N MET A 84 -11.53 -1.23 0.24
CA MET A 84 -10.25 -1.23 0.94
C MET A 84 -9.08 -1.61 0.04
N ASN A 85 -9.26 -2.61 -0.81
CA ASN A 85 -8.24 -3.02 -1.78
C ASN A 85 -8.01 -1.94 -2.85
N LEU A 86 -9.06 -1.24 -3.28
CA LEU A 86 -8.96 -0.11 -4.22
C LEU A 86 -8.15 1.04 -3.61
N SER A 87 -8.45 1.46 -2.38
CA SER A 87 -7.65 2.51 -1.70
C SER A 87 -6.21 2.04 -1.44
N TYR A 88 -6.01 0.78 -1.05
CA TYR A 88 -4.66 0.22 -0.88
C TYR A 88 -3.82 0.29 -2.17
N LYS A 89 -4.44 0.01 -3.33
CA LYS A 89 -3.76 0.06 -4.64
C LYS A 89 -3.56 1.48 -5.17
N THR A 90 -4.51 2.39 -4.91
CA THR A 90 -4.51 3.75 -5.47
C THR A 90 -3.67 4.73 -4.65
N ASP A 91 -3.78 4.70 -3.33
CA ASP A 91 -3.13 5.71 -2.48
C ASP A 91 -1.66 5.37 -2.18
N GLY A 92 -1.19 4.19 -2.58
CA GLY A 92 0.15 3.70 -2.22
C GLY A 92 0.37 3.61 -0.70
N CYS A 93 -0.71 3.68 0.08
CA CYS A 93 -0.67 3.53 1.53
C CYS A 93 -0.23 2.09 1.84
N TYR A 94 1.04 1.93 2.16
CA TYR A 94 1.67 0.66 2.53
C TYR A 94 1.00 -0.04 3.73
N ASN A 95 0.10 0.64 4.43
CA ASN A 95 -0.50 0.15 5.65
C ASN A 95 -2.01 0.00 5.45
N CYS A 96 -2.50 -1.24 5.40
CA CYS A 96 -3.93 -1.59 5.46
C CYS A 96 -4.49 -1.34 6.88
N ASP A 97 -4.30 -0.14 7.40
CA ASP A 97 -4.63 0.25 8.76
C ASP A 97 -5.77 1.29 8.73
N PHE A 98 -6.94 0.85 8.31
CA PHE A 98 -8.16 1.66 8.28
C PHE A 98 -8.69 1.88 9.71
N ASN A 99 -7.99 2.65 10.55
CA ASN A 99 -8.25 2.76 11.99
C ASN A 99 -8.29 1.38 12.70
N CYS A 100 -7.29 0.54 12.47
CA CYS A 100 -7.20 -0.82 13.00
C CYS A 100 -8.25 -1.81 12.52
N VAL A 101 -9.09 -1.49 11.52
CA VAL A 101 -10.10 -2.44 11.01
C VAL A 101 -9.65 -3.19 9.76
N GLY A 102 -8.48 -2.86 9.20
CA GLY A 102 -7.91 -3.56 8.05
C GLY A 102 -6.93 -4.66 8.43
N LEU A 103 -6.84 -5.67 7.57
CA LEU A 103 -5.77 -6.67 7.60
C LEU A 103 -5.25 -6.95 6.19
N MET A 104 -3.94 -7.21 6.11
CA MET A 104 -3.29 -7.66 4.89
C MET A 104 -3.48 -9.17 4.74
N VAL A 105 -3.91 -9.62 3.57
CA VAL A 105 -4.00 -11.04 3.20
C VAL A 105 -3.21 -11.30 1.93
N VAL A 106 -2.65 -12.51 1.82
CA VAL A 106 -1.94 -13.02 0.62
C VAL A 106 -2.84 -13.94 -0.22
N THR A 107 -4.15 -13.92 0.03
CA THR A 107 -5.14 -14.68 -0.74
C THR A 107 -6.21 -13.72 -1.25
N ASN A 108 -6.54 -13.81 -2.53
CA ASN A 108 -7.56 -12.94 -3.13
C ASN A 108 -8.91 -13.13 -2.42
N PRO A 109 -9.47 -12.08 -1.81
CA PRO A 109 -10.70 -12.15 -1.02
C PRO A 109 -11.98 -11.91 -1.85
N SER A 110 -11.83 -11.61 -3.15
CA SER A 110 -12.93 -11.22 -4.06
C SER A 110 -13.38 -12.38 -4.95
#